data_AF-A0A377CBJ0-F1
#
_entry.id   AF-A0A377CBJ0-F1
#
_cell.length_a   1.000
_cell.length_b   1.000
_cell.length_c   1.000
_cell.angle_alpha   90.00
_cell.angle_beta   90.00
_cell.angle_gamma   90.00
#
_symmetry.space_group_name_H-M   'P 1'
#
loop_
_entity.id
_entity.type
_entity.pdbx_description
1 polymer ?
#
loop_
_entity_poly.entity_id
_entity_poly.type
_entity_poly.pdbx_seq_one_letter_code
_entity_poly.pdbx_strand_id
1 'polypeptide(L)' 'MLRSVSDTSDYWQDEASPEAVLALLDELESAEKRIAEQNKTLMAARSYVKSHAAGDGHAFGVLQAIDRSAGIGVKGE' A
#
# COMPACT_ATOMS: atom_id res chain seq x y z
N MET A 1 -11.09 34.72 -38.39
CA MET A 1 -11.91 33.58 -37.89
C MET A 1 -11.17 33.00 -36.70
N LEU A 2 -11.58 33.39 -35.48
CA LEU A 2 -10.95 32.95 -34.22
C LEU A 2 -11.38 31.51 -33.94
N ARG A 3 -10.42 30.56 -33.89
CA ARG A 3 -10.70 29.20 -33.42
C ARG A 3 -10.90 29.26 -31.91
N SER A 4 -12.12 29.00 -31.45
CA SER A 4 -12.45 28.83 -30.03
C SER A 4 -11.70 27.60 -29.49
N VAL A 5 -10.55 27.85 -28.88
CA VAL A 5 -9.88 26.88 -28.01
C VAL A 5 -10.59 26.98 -26.66
N SER A 6 -11.77 26.39 -26.55
CA SER A 6 -12.63 26.57 -25.37
C SER A 6 -13.36 25.31 -24.92
N ASP A 7 -12.81 24.10 -25.09
CA ASP A 7 -13.57 22.91 -24.68
C ASP A 7 -12.80 21.76 -24.03
N THR A 8 -11.61 22.01 -23.47
CA THR A 8 -10.92 20.98 -22.64
C THR A 8 -10.10 21.53 -21.48
N SER A 9 -10.01 22.85 -21.29
CA SER A 9 -9.17 23.44 -20.23
C SER A 9 -9.82 23.50 -18.85
N ASP A 10 -11.15 23.41 -18.76
CA ASP A 10 -11.89 23.60 -17.49
C ASP A 10 -12.13 22.29 -16.72
N TYR A 11 -12.06 21.14 -17.38
CA TYR A 11 -12.47 19.86 -16.77
C TYR A 11 -11.48 19.26 -15.77
N TRP A 12 -10.24 19.76 -15.72
CA TRP A 12 -9.17 19.22 -14.84
C TRP A 12 -8.83 20.13 -13.66
N GLN A 13 -9.33 21.37 -13.65
CA GLN A 13 -9.07 22.32 -12.56
C GLN A 13 -10.13 22.24 -11.46
N ASP A 14 -11.36 21.85 -11.79
CA ASP A 14 -12.45 21.72 -10.81
C ASP A 14 -12.30 20.44 -9.95
N GLU A 15 -11.82 19.34 -10.55
CA GLU A 15 -11.60 18.05 -9.86
C GLU A 15 -10.32 18.03 -9.01
N ALA A 16 -9.36 18.93 -9.29
CA ALA A 16 -8.12 19.09 -8.54
C ALA A 16 -8.22 20.24 -7.51
N SER A 17 -9.42 20.47 -6.96
CA SER A 17 -9.61 21.40 -5.85
C SER A 17 -8.62 21.07 -4.72
N PRO A 18 -8.00 22.08 -4.08
CA PRO A 18 -7.10 21.86 -2.94
C PRO A 18 -7.71 20.98 -1.85
N GLU A 19 -9.03 21.03 -1.67
CA GLU A 19 -9.76 20.19 -0.72
C GLU A 19 -9.78 18.70 -1.13
N ALA A 20 -9.90 18.41 -2.43
CA ALA A 20 -9.84 17.05 -2.95
C ALA A 20 -8.46 16.42 -2.75
N VAL A 21 -7.39 17.21 -2.93
CA VAL A 21 -6.01 16.77 -2.67
C VAL A 21 -5.81 16.46 -1.19
N LEU A 22 -6.33 17.29 -0.28
CA LEU A 22 -6.24 17.04 1.17
C LEU A 22 -7.00 15.77 1.57
N ALA A 23 -8.20 15.55 1.03
CA ALA A 23 -8.96 14.32 1.29
C ALA A 23 -8.21 13.06 0.84
N LEU A 24 -7.53 13.11 -0.32
CA LEU A 24 -6.69 12.01 -0.80
C LEU A 24 -5.46 11.79 0.09
N LEU A 25 -4.85 12.84 0.63
CA LEU A 25 -3.73 12.73 1.57
C LEU A 25 -4.16 12.12 2.90
N ASP A 26 -5.33 12.50 3.42
CA ASP A 26 -5.89 11.90 4.64
C ASP A 26 -6.23 10.41 4.43
N GLU A 27 -6.79 10.06 3.28
CA GLU A 27 -7.04 8.66 2.92
C GLU A 27 -5.74 7.87 2.79
N LEU A 28 -4.71 8.45 2.16
CA LEU A 28 -3.39 7.85 2.04
C LEU A 28 -2.75 7.62 3.42
N GLU A 29 -2.76 8.61 4.31
CA GLU A 29 -2.23 8.47 5.67
C GLU A 29 -2.99 7.39 6.46
N SER A 30 -4.31 7.31 6.30
CA SER A 30 -5.14 6.27 6.90
C SER A 30 -4.79 4.88 6.36
N ALA A 31 -4.57 4.76 5.04
CA ALA A 31 -4.13 3.53 4.40
C ALA A 31 -2.74 3.10 4.89
N GLU A 32 -1.79 4.03 5.01
CA GLU A 32 -0.45 3.78 5.55
C GLU A 32 -0.50 3.28 7.00
N LYS A 33 -1.32 3.90 7.85
CA LYS A 33 -1.55 3.46 9.25
C LYS A 33 -2.10 2.03 9.29
N ARG A 34 -3.06 1.70 8.42
CA ARG A 34 -3.62 0.35 8.31
C ARG A 34 -2.58 -0.67 7.86
N ILE A 35 -1.77 -0.33 6.86
CA ILE A 35 -0.67 -1.18 6.37
C ILE A 35 0.35 -1.42 7.47
N ALA A 36 0.71 -0.38 8.23
CA ALA A 36 1.64 -0.51 9.36
C ALA A 36 1.12 -1.48 10.43
N GLU A 37 -0.18 -1.43 10.75
CA GLU A 37 -0.79 -2.35 11.71
C GLU A 37 -0.88 -3.80 11.18
N GLN A 38 -1.22 -3.96 9.90
CA GLN A 38 -1.19 -5.27 9.24
C GLN A 38 0.22 -5.86 9.24
N ASN A 39 1.26 -5.05 9.01
CA ASN A 39 2.66 -5.48 9.08
C ASN A 39 3.06 -5.97 10.48
N LYS A 40 2.61 -5.31 11.56
CA LYS A 40 2.82 -5.81 12.93
C LYS A 40 2.21 -7.19 13.12
N THR A 41 0.99 -7.39 12.61
CA THR A 41 0.28 -8.67 12.70
C THR A 41 1.02 -9.77 11.91
N LEU A 42 1.50 -9.46 10.70
CA LEU A 42 2.33 -10.37 9.91
C LEU A 42 3.63 -10.74 10.64
N MET A 43 4.29 -9.79 11.31
CA MET A 43 5.50 -10.08 12.08
C MET A 43 5.23 -10.99 13.28
N ALA A 44 4.11 -10.78 13.97
CA ALA A 44 3.68 -11.67 15.05
C ALA A 44 3.41 -13.10 14.53
N ALA A 45 2.67 -13.23 13.43
CA ALA A 45 2.40 -14.52 12.78
C ALA A 45 3.70 -15.20 12.33
N ARG A 46 4.63 -14.44 11.73
CA ARG A 46 5.94 -14.94 11.33
C ARG A 46 6.72 -15.51 12.51
N SER A 47 6.77 -14.77 13.63
CA SER A 47 7.45 -15.19 14.85
C SER A 47 6.84 -16.47 15.43
N TYR A 48 5.51 -16.56 15.41
CA TYR A 48 4.77 -17.75 15.84
C TYR A 48 5.12 -18.98 14.99
N VAL A 49 5.03 -18.87 13.67
CA VAL A 49 5.36 -19.97 12.74
C VAL A 49 6.83 -20.37 12.90
N LYS A 50 7.74 -19.40 13.00
CA LYS A 50 9.17 -19.68 13.18
C LYS A 50 9.46 -20.42 14.49
N SER A 51 8.76 -20.11 15.57
CA SER A 51 9.00 -20.79 16.86
C SER A 51 8.37 -22.18 16.96
N HIS A 52 7.27 -22.43 16.24
CA HIS A 52 6.50 -23.68 16.36
C HIS A 52 6.75 -24.68 15.23
N ALA A 53 7.28 -24.23 14.09
CA ALA A 53 7.46 -25.06 12.91
C ALA A 53 8.88 -24.94 12.30
N ALA A 54 9.87 -24.51 13.09
CA ALA A 54 11.27 -24.50 12.69
C ALA A 54 11.74 -25.92 12.34
N GLY A 55 11.89 -26.20 11.04
CA GLY A 55 12.37 -27.49 10.53
C GLY A 55 11.37 -28.24 9.65
N ASP A 56 10.11 -27.80 9.58
CA ASP A 56 9.13 -28.34 8.63
C ASP A 56 9.23 -27.59 7.28
N GLY A 57 9.34 -28.33 6.18
CA GLY A 57 9.34 -27.76 4.82
C GLY A 57 8.07 -26.98 4.50
N HIS A 58 6.94 -27.32 5.13
CA HIS A 58 5.69 -26.56 4.98
C HIS A 58 5.76 -25.17 5.65
N ALA A 59 6.47 -25.05 6.77
CA ALA A 59 6.65 -23.78 7.46
C ALA A 59 7.46 -22.78 6.62
N PHE A 60 8.41 -23.27 5.82
CA PHE A 60 9.21 -22.43 4.93
C PHE A 60 8.34 -21.71 3.90
N GLY A 61 7.40 -22.41 3.27
CA GLY A 61 6.48 -21.80 2.30
C GLY A 61 5.58 -20.72 2.92
N VAL A 62 5.10 -20.97 4.14
CA VAL A 62 4.29 -20.01 4.90
C VAL A 62 5.11 -18.78 5.29
N LEU A 63 6.34 -18.96 5.80
CA LEU A 63 7.23 -17.84 6.15
C LEU A 63 7.56 -16.99 4.92
N GLN A 64 7.80 -17.59 3.76
CA GLN A 64 8.05 -16.85 2.52
C GLN A 64 6.82 -16.05 2.07
N ALA A 65 5.62 -16.61 2.19
CA ALA A 65 4.39 -15.89 1.89
C ALA A 65 4.18 -14.69 2.81
N ILE A 66 4.49 -14.85 4.11
CA ILE A 66 4.43 -13.76 5.08
C ILE A 66 5.46 -12.66 4.74
N ASP A 67 6.70 -13.03 4.41
CA ASP A 67 7.76 -12.08 4.05
C ASP A 67 7.38 -11.27 2.80
N ARG A 68 6.78 -11.90 1.77
CA ARG A 68 6.27 -11.20 0.58
C ARG A 68 5.14 -10.23 0.91
N SER A 69 4.17 -10.64 1.73
CA SER A 69 3.05 -9.78 2.14
C SER A 69 3.49 -8.60 2.99
N ALA A 70 4.58 -8.74 3.75
CA ALA A 70 5.17 -7.68 4.54
C ALA A 70 6.14 -6.78 3.74
N GLY A 71 6.34 -7.05 2.44
CA GLY A 71 7.31 -6.32 1.61
C GLY A 71 8.77 -6.57 1.98
N ILE A 72 9.07 -7.59 2.78
CA ILE A 72 10.43 -7.93 3.21
C ILE A 72 11.16 -8.58 2.03
N GLY A 73 12.26 -7.97 1.60
CA GLY A 73 13.08 -8.48 0.50
C GLY A 73 12.65 -8.03 -0.89
N VAL A 74 11.65 -7.16 -1.01
CA VAL A 74 11.41 -6.40 -2.25
C VAL A 74 12.54 -5.38 -2.36
N LYS A 75 13.56 -5.69 -3.18
CA LYS A 75 14.51 -4.65 -3.62
C LYS A 75 13.70 -3.63 -4.41
N GLY A 76 13.75 -2.37 -3.99
CA GLY A 76 13.19 -1.27 -4.79
C GLY A 76 13.84 -1.30 -6.17
N GLU A 77 12.99 -1.47 -7.19
CA GLU A 77 13.28 -1.06 -8.56
C GLU A 77 12.85 0.40 -8.73
#